data_AF-A0A351ZZH9-F1
#
_entry.id   AF-A0A351ZZH9-F1
#
_cell.length_a   1.000
_cell.length_b   1.000
_cell.length_c   1.000
_cell.angle_alpha   90.00
_cell.angle_beta   90.00
_cell.angle_gamma   90.00
#
_symmetry.space_group_name_H-M   'P 1'
#
loop_
_entity.id
_entity.type
_entity.pdbx_description
1 polymer ?
#
loop_
_entity_poly.entity_id
_entity_poly.type
_entity_poly.pdbx_seq_one_letter_code
_entity_poly.pdbx_strand_id
1 'polypeptide(L)'
;MKTFTANITVTLRRAILDVQGKAVENALHSLHMPGICDVRIGKHIELSIQAVDAEAASAQLREACDKLLTNPVMEDYHFTLNETAAVEAA
;
A
#
# COMPACT_ATOMS: atom_id res chain seq x y z
N MET A 1 -9.00 -24.21 4.18
CA MET A 1 -8.55 -22.90 3.66
C MET A 1 -7.64 -22.29 4.71
N LYS A 2 -6.57 -21.65 4.24
CA LYS A 2 -5.60 -20.91 5.05
C LYS A 2 -6.00 -19.44 5.06
N THR A 3 -5.61 -18.71 6.10
CA THR A 3 -5.79 -17.26 6.18
C THR A 3 -4.45 -16.59 5.96
N PHE A 4 -4.45 -15.53 5.16
CA PHE A 4 -3.28 -14.72 4.87
C PHE A 4 -3.56 -13.27 5.21
N THR A 5 -2.63 -12.63 5.89
CA THR A 5 -2.64 -11.18 6.09
C THR A 5 -1.83 -10.53 4.99
N ALA A 6 -2.47 -9.63 4.25
CA ALA A 6 -1.85 -8.84 3.20
C ALA A 6 -1.61 -7.41 3.69
N ASN A 7 -0.40 -6.93 3.49
CA ASN A 7 -0.03 -5.54 3.72
C ASN A 7 0.33 -4.92 2.37
N ILE A 8 -0.43 -3.93 1.92
CA ILE A 8 -0.29 -3.30 0.61
C ILE A 8 0.10 -1.84 0.83
N THR A 9 1.16 -1.42 0.15
CA THR A 9 1.56 -0.02 0.13
C THR A 9 1.37 0.49 -1.29
N VAL A 10 0.57 1.55 -1.41
CA VAL A 10 0.19 2.19 -2.67
C VAL A 10 0.78 3.59 -2.70
N THR A 11 1.49 3.92 -3.76
CA THR A 11 2.11 5.25 -3.94
C THR A 11 1.83 5.76 -5.34
N LEU A 12 1.69 7.08 -5.50
CA LEU A 12 1.68 7.68 -6.84
C LEU A 12 2.95 7.24 -7.60
N ARG A 13 2.81 7.00 -8.91
CA ARG A 13 3.93 6.76 -9.82
C ARG A 13 4.93 7.90 -9.74
N ARG A 14 6.22 7.59 -9.94
CA ARG A 14 7.30 8.60 -9.84
C ARG A 14 7.15 9.77 -10.82
N ALA A 15 6.53 9.53 -11.98
CA ALA A 15 6.23 10.56 -12.97
C ALA A 15 5.08 11.50 -12.56
N ILE A 16 4.30 11.15 -11.54
CA ILE A 16 3.19 11.94 -11.03
C ILE A 16 3.66 12.76 -9.83
N LEU A 17 3.38 14.07 -9.89
CA LEU A 17 3.64 14.99 -8.79
C LEU A 17 2.72 14.69 -7.62
N ASP A 18 3.31 14.40 -6.46
CA ASP A 18 2.60 14.27 -5.20
C ASP A 18 2.50 15.63 -4.51
N VAL A 19 1.34 16.28 -4.69
CA VAL A 19 1.06 17.59 -4.08
C VAL A 19 1.03 17.50 -2.55
N GLN A 20 0.58 16.37 -1.98
CA GLN A 20 0.50 16.20 -0.53
C GLN A 20 1.90 16.03 0.07
N GLY A 21 2.71 15.17 -0.55
CA GLY A 21 4.12 14.99 -0.19
C GLY A 21 4.90 16.30 -0.23
N LYS A 22 4.71 17.10 -1.30
CA LYS A 22 5.38 18.41 -1.39
C LYS A 22 4.93 19.39 -0.32
N ALA A 23 3.64 19.40 0.04
CA ALA A 23 3.14 20.25 1.11
C ALA A 23 3.76 19.88 2.47
N VAL A 24 3.88 18.58 2.76
CA VAL A 24 4.52 18.08 3.98
C VAL A 24 6.02 18.38 4.00
N GLU A 25 6.72 18.21 2.88
CA GLU A 25 8.15 18.58 2.77
C GLU A 25 8.35 20.07 3.11
N ASN A 26 7.56 20.97 2.53
CA ASN A 26 7.64 22.39 2.80
C ASN A 26 7.36 22.72 4.29
N ALA A 27 6.42 22.01 4.91
CA ALA A 27 6.13 22.15 6.34
C ALA A 27 7.32 21.69 7.19
N LEU A 28 7.96 20.57 6.86
CA LEU A 28 9.16 20.08 7.55
C LEU A 28 10.34 21.05 7.42
N HIS A 29 10.52 21.67 6.24
CA HIS A 29 11.54 22.70 6.05
C HIS A 29 11.29 23.93 6.94
N SER A 30 10.02 24.32 7.09
CA SER A 30 9.61 25.42 7.99
C SER A 30 9.86 25.08 9.48
N LEU A 31 9.92 23.79 9.82
CA LEU A 31 10.30 23.27 11.13
C LEU A 31 11.82 23.06 11.29
N HIS A 32 12.64 23.71 10.46
CA HIS A 32 14.10 23.65 10.49
C HIS A 32 14.67 22.24 10.21
N MET A 33 13.98 21.44 9.38
CA MET A 33 14.45 20.13 8.93
C MET A 33 14.79 20.11 7.42
N PRO A 34 15.74 20.94 6.94
CA PRO A 34 16.01 21.10 5.50
C PRO A 34 16.63 19.86 4.84
N GLY A 35 17.11 18.88 5.62
CA GLY A 35 17.71 17.65 5.11
C GLY A 35 16.71 16.61 4.61
N ILE A 36 15.40 16.81 4.86
CA ILE A 36 14.34 15.90 4.40
C ILE A 36 13.86 16.36 3.03
N CYS A 37 13.99 15.51 2.02
CA CYS A 37 13.64 15.80 0.63
C CYS A 37 12.94 14.59 -0.02
N ASP A 38 12.23 14.82 -1.12
CA ASP A 38 11.44 13.81 -1.86
C ASP A 38 10.40 13.12 -0.97
N VAL A 39 9.70 13.90 -0.14
CA VAL A 39 8.61 13.36 0.67
C VAL A 39 7.49 12.89 -0.24
N ARG A 40 7.10 11.63 -0.10
CA ARG A 40 5.96 11.02 -0.80
C ARG A 40 4.99 10.44 0.20
N ILE A 41 3.72 10.65 -0.07
CA ILE A 41 2.59 10.17 0.72
C ILE A 41 1.84 9.15 -0.12
N GLY A 42 1.43 8.08 0.54
CA GLY A 42 0.74 6.96 -0.06
C GLY A 42 -0.28 6.36 0.89
N LYS A 43 -0.96 5.32 0.42
CA LYS A 43 -1.90 4.54 1.21
C LYS A 43 -1.22 3.29 1.71
N HIS A 44 -1.48 2.92 2.97
CA HIS A 44 -1.20 1.59 3.48
C HIS A 44 -2.55 0.89 3.72
N ILE A 45 -2.69 -0.32 3.21
CA ILE A 45 -3.93 -1.10 3.27
C ILE A 45 -3.57 -2.46 3.86
N GLU A 46 -4.27 -2.84 4.93
CA GLU A 46 -4.16 -4.15 5.55
C GLU A 46 -5.49 -4.90 5.38
N LEU A 47 -5.43 -6.17 4.99
CA LEU A 47 -6.61 -7.01 4.84
C LEU A 47 -6.27 -8.50 5.03
N SER A 48 -7.30 -9.31 5.25
CA SER A 48 -7.18 -10.76 5.36
C SER A 48 -7.80 -11.47 4.15
N ILE A 49 -7.13 -12.52 3.67
CA ILE A 49 -7.56 -13.32 2.52
C ILE A 49 -7.66 -14.79 2.95
N GLN A 50 -8.81 -15.42 2.67
CA GLN A 50 -8.96 -16.86 2.81
C GLN A 50 -8.72 -17.54 1.46
N ALA A 51 -7.70 -18.40 1.39
CA ALA A 51 -7.36 -19.10 0.15
C ALA A 51 -6.84 -20.52 0.42
N VAL A 52 -6.67 -21.31 -0.64
CA VAL A 52 -6.14 -22.68 -0.52
C VAL A 52 -4.63 -22.68 -0.26
N ASP A 53 -3.91 -21.71 -0.81
CA ASP A 53 -2.48 -21.50 -0.67
C ASP A 53 -2.12 -20.03 -0.93
N ALA A 54 -0.83 -19.70 -0.84
CA ALA A 54 -0.32 -18.35 -1.03
C ALA A 54 -0.45 -17.85 -2.47
N GLU A 55 -0.45 -18.74 -3.46
CA GLU A 55 -0.58 -18.37 -4.88
C GLU A 55 -2.00 -17.90 -5.17
N ALA A 56 -3.00 -18.65 -4.71
CA ALA A 56 -4.40 -18.29 -4.81
C ALA A 56 -4.72 -16.98 -4.06
N ALA A 57 -4.16 -16.80 -2.86
CA ALA A 57 -4.31 -15.54 -2.12
C ALA A 57 -3.67 -14.35 -2.85
N SER A 58 -2.48 -14.54 -3.43
CA SER A 58 -1.78 -13.52 -4.22
C SER A 58 -2.57 -13.14 -5.48
N ALA A 59 -3.15 -14.11 -6.18
CA ALA A 59 -3.99 -13.87 -7.35
C ALA A 59 -5.24 -13.04 -7.00
N GLN A 60 -5.94 -13.40 -5.92
CA GLN A 60 -7.10 -12.63 -5.44
C GLN A 60 -6.71 -11.21 -5.01
N LEU A 61 -5.57 -11.05 -4.33
CA LEU A 61 -5.08 -9.75 -3.91
C LEU A 61 -4.77 -8.85 -5.11
N ARG A 62 -4.09 -9.38 -6.13
CA ARG A 62 -3.78 -8.65 -7.37
C ARG A 62 -5.05 -8.19 -8.07
N GLU A 63 -6.04 -9.07 -8.18
CA GLU A 63 -7.33 -8.72 -8.75
C GLU A 63 -8.02 -7.59 -7.97
N ALA A 64 -7.99 -7.63 -6.63
CA ALA A 64 -8.54 -6.56 -5.79
C ALA A 64 -7.78 -5.23 -5.97
N CYS A 65 -6.44 -5.29 -6.05
CA CYS A 65 -5.59 -4.12 -6.30
C CYS A 65 -5.89 -3.47 -7.65
N ASP A 66 -5.99 -4.28 -8.70
CA ASP A 66 -6.17 -3.79 -10.07
C ASP A 66 -7.59 -3.26 -10.32
N LYS A 67 -8.60 -3.83 -9.63
CA LYS A 67 -10.00 -3.42 -9.79
C LYS A 67 -10.43 -2.24 -8.92
N LEU A 68 -9.87 -2.10 -7.72
CA LEU A 68 -10.41 -1.16 -6.74
C LEU A 68 -9.38 -0.48 -5.84
N LEU A 69 -8.44 -1.23 -5.27
CA LEU A 69 -7.59 -0.66 -4.20
C LEU A 69 -6.56 0.36 -4.73
N THR A 70 -6.27 0.30 -6.03
CA THR A 70 -5.31 1.18 -6.69
C THR A 70 -5.94 1.83 -7.92
N ASN A 71 -5.45 3.02 -8.27
CA ASN A 71 -5.66 3.59 -9.58
C ASN A 71 -4.52 3.16 -10.52
N PRO A 72 -4.72 2.18 -11.42
CA PRO A 72 -3.64 1.60 -12.21
C PRO A 72 -2.97 2.59 -13.18
N VAL A 73 -3.58 3.74 -13.46
CA VAL A 73 -3.00 4.78 -14.32
C VAL A 73 -2.00 5.64 -13.54
N MET A 74 -2.31 5.95 -12.27
CA MET A 74 -1.59 6.97 -11.50
C MET A 74 -0.74 6.38 -10.37
N GLU A 75 -1.06 5.19 -9.90
CA GLU A 75 -0.49 4.58 -8.70
C GLU A 75 0.27 3.29 -9.05
N ASP A 76 1.31 3.04 -8.27
CA ASP A 76 2.00 1.76 -8.16
C ASP A 76 1.72 1.17 -6.78
N TYR A 77 1.76 -0.15 -6.66
CA TYR A 77 1.66 -0.83 -5.37
C TYR A 77 2.69 -1.93 -5.22
N HIS A 78 3.03 -2.21 -3.96
CA HIS A 78 3.74 -3.40 -3.55
C HIS A 78 3.00 -4.02 -2.37
N PHE A 79 3.12 -5.33 -2.19
CA PHE A 79 2.49 -6.00 -1.07
C PHE A 79 3.38 -7.08 -0.50
N THR A 80 3.15 -7.39 0.77
CA THR A 80 3.60 -8.61 1.43
C THR A 80 2.39 -9.44 1.83
N LEU A 81 2.57 -10.77 1.82
CA LEU A 81 1.52 -11.71 2.15
C LEU A 81 2.10 -12.75 3.12
N ASN A 82 1.50 -12.86 4.30
CA ASN A 82 1.95 -13.78 5.34
C ASN A 82 0.81 -14.73 5.73
N GLU A 83 1.07 -16.04 5.72
CA GLU A 83 0.13 -17.01 6.28
C GLU A 83 -0.01 -16.76 7.78
N THR A 84 -1.24 -16.64 8.26
CA THR A 84 -1.54 -16.31 9.65
C THR A 84 -2.50 -17.35 10.21
N ALA A 85 -2.36 -17.67 11.50
CA ALA A 85 -3.37 -18.44 12.19
C ALA A 85 -4.71 -17.67 12.10
N ALA A 86 -5.81 -18.42 11.92
CA ALA A 86 -7.12 -17.86 11.62
C ALA A 86 -7.44 -16.61 12.45
N VAL A 87 -7.79 -15.53 11.77
CA VAL A 87 -8.27 -14.29 12.41
C VAL A 87 -9.56 -14.64 13.14
N GLU A 88 -9.54 -14.56 14.48
CA GLU A 88 -10.78 -14.41 15.24
C GLU A 88 -11.40 -13.09 14.78
N ALA A 89 -12.51 -13.19 14.05
CA ALA A 89 -13.30 -12.03 13.68
C ALA A 89 -13.79 -11.36 14.98
N ALA A 90 -13.25 -10.18 15.27
CA ALA A 90 -13.76 -9.28 16.29
C ALA A 90 -15.06 -8.60 15.83
#